data_AF-A0AAW8D9K1-F1
#
_entry.id   AF-A0AAW8D9K1-F1
#
_cell.length_a   1.000
_cell.length_b   1.000
_cell.length_c   1.000
_cell.angle_alpha   90.00
_cell.angle_beta   90.00
_cell.angle_gamma   90.00
#
_symmetry.space_group_name_H-M   'P 1'
#
loop_
_entity.id
_entity.type
_entity.pdbx_description
1 polymer ?
#
loop_
_entity_poly.entity_id
_entity_poly.type
_entity_poly.pdbx_seq_one_letter_code
_entity_poly.pdbx_strand_id
1 'polypeptide(L)'
;MDHFVGGTVYQAFLSALNYHRWHAPVAGTIVRAYVKDGTYFSEADSEGADAVKPTLSQSYLAHVAARAIILIQADDPVIGLMAVIPVGMVEVSSCVIDPEIVPGHHVNKGDELGYFQFGGSTECLVFRPGVIDQFALTAIPQPQDPNAPLVRVRSKLATAKS
;
A
#
# COMPACT_ATOMS: atom_id res chain seq x y z
N MET A 1 -16.44 -5.56 12.39
CA MET A 1 -16.49 -5.14 10.97
C MET A 1 -16.47 -3.61 10.96
N ASP A 2 -15.96 -3.01 9.88
CA ASP A 2 -15.90 -1.56 9.65
C ASP A 2 -14.75 -0.75 10.28
N HIS A 3 -13.69 -1.41 10.76
CA HIS A 3 -12.54 -0.74 11.41
C HIS A 3 -11.92 0.42 10.58
N PHE A 4 -11.99 0.35 9.25
CA PHE A 4 -11.36 1.31 8.34
C PHE A 4 -12.35 2.27 7.65
N VAL A 5 -13.67 2.14 7.91
CA VAL A 5 -14.67 3.01 7.28
C VAL A 5 -14.51 4.44 7.80
N GLY A 6 -14.40 5.41 6.90
CA GLY A 6 -14.06 6.80 7.24
C GLY A 6 -12.59 7.03 7.58
N GLY A 7 -11.73 6.04 7.32
CA GLY A 7 -10.30 6.10 7.54
C GLY A 7 -9.54 6.85 6.45
N THR A 8 -8.22 6.84 6.57
CA THR A 8 -7.31 7.48 5.61
C THR A 8 -6.60 6.43 4.79
N VAL A 9 -6.56 6.62 3.46
CA VAL A 9 -5.75 5.82 2.55
C VAL A 9 -4.63 6.69 2.00
N TYR A 10 -3.41 6.21 2.11
CA TYR A 10 -2.27 6.71 1.34
C TYR A 10 -1.95 5.69 0.25
N GLN A 11 -1.91 6.11 -1.01
CA GLN A 11 -1.59 5.25 -2.13
C GLN A 11 -0.40 5.81 -2.90
N ALA A 12 0.65 5.01 -3.07
CA ALA A 12 1.86 5.36 -3.79
C ALA A 12 2.01 4.51 -5.05
N PHE A 13 2.21 5.17 -6.20
CA PHE A 13 2.57 4.51 -7.44
C PHE A 13 4.07 4.18 -7.47
N LEU A 14 4.41 2.97 -7.89
CA LEU A 14 5.77 2.52 -8.13
C LEU A 14 5.93 2.19 -9.61
N SER A 15 6.73 3.00 -10.31
CA SER A 15 7.14 2.73 -11.70
C SER A 15 7.96 1.44 -11.75
N ALA A 16 7.99 0.75 -12.89
CA ALA A 16 8.64 -0.55 -13.06
C ALA A 16 10.16 -0.58 -12.76
N LEU A 17 10.80 0.59 -12.71
CA LEU A 17 12.22 0.74 -12.38
C LEU A 17 12.46 1.10 -10.90
N ASN A 18 11.41 1.15 -10.08
CA ASN A 18 11.53 1.45 -8.66
C ASN A 18 11.85 0.18 -7.85
N TYR A 19 12.01 0.37 -6.54
CA TYR A 19 12.24 -0.72 -5.61
C TYR A 19 10.89 -1.37 -5.24
N HIS A 20 10.74 -2.66 -5.52
CA HIS A 20 9.46 -3.38 -5.43
C HIS A 20 9.38 -4.37 -4.26
N ARG A 21 10.06 -4.08 -3.15
CA ARG A 21 9.93 -4.82 -1.89
C ARG A 21 9.22 -3.94 -0.86
N TRP A 22 8.36 -4.54 -0.07
CA TRP A 22 7.47 -3.84 0.86
C TRP A 22 8.01 -3.99 2.26
N HIS A 23 7.87 -2.95 3.08
CA HIS A 23 8.42 -2.94 4.43
C HIS A 23 7.37 -2.51 5.44
N ALA A 24 7.46 -3.05 6.65
CA ALA A 24 6.59 -2.72 7.75
C ALA A 24 6.69 -1.21 8.08
N PRO A 25 5.61 -0.42 7.92
CA PRO A 25 5.65 1.02 8.19
C PRO A 25 5.67 1.34 9.70
N VAL A 26 5.31 0.35 10.52
CA VAL A 26 5.21 0.40 11.98
C VAL A 26 5.75 -0.90 12.57
N ALA A 27 6.19 -0.87 13.82
CA ALA A 27 6.38 -2.09 14.60
C ALA A 27 5.02 -2.59 15.10
N GLY A 28 4.83 -3.91 15.15
CA GLY A 28 3.56 -4.49 15.56
C GLY A 28 3.42 -5.97 15.27
N THR A 29 2.26 -6.50 15.63
CA THR A 29 1.94 -7.92 15.43
C THR A 29 1.11 -8.10 14.17
N ILE A 30 1.50 -9.04 13.32
CA ILE A 30 0.70 -9.45 12.16
C ILE A 30 -0.60 -10.07 12.66
N VAL A 31 -1.73 -9.49 12.28
CA VAL A 31 -3.07 -10.02 12.57
C VAL A 31 -3.49 -11.00 11.48
N ARG A 32 -3.18 -10.67 10.24
CA ARG A 32 -3.49 -11.50 9.07
C ARG A 32 -2.63 -11.08 7.89
N ALA A 33 -2.18 -12.04 7.09
CA ALA A 33 -1.50 -11.78 5.83
C ALA A 33 -1.97 -12.81 4.80
N TYR A 34 -2.36 -12.35 3.61
CA TYR A 34 -2.81 -13.24 2.53
C TYR A 34 -2.79 -12.52 1.19
N VAL A 35 -2.69 -13.30 0.11
CA VAL A 35 -2.91 -12.82 -1.25
C VAL A 35 -4.38 -12.97 -1.59
N LYS A 36 -4.96 -11.92 -2.16
CA LYS A 36 -6.29 -11.96 -2.77
C LYS A 36 -6.10 -12.01 -4.28
N ASP A 37 -6.53 -13.10 -4.88
CA ASP A 37 -6.59 -13.24 -6.33
C ASP A 37 -7.44 -12.12 -6.93
N GLY A 38 -7.00 -11.65 -8.08
CA GLY A 38 -7.64 -10.59 -8.83
C GLY A 38 -7.21 -10.64 -10.29
N THR A 39 -7.63 -9.64 -11.05
CA THR A 39 -7.31 -9.56 -12.47
C THR A 39 -5.80 -9.41 -12.67
N TYR A 40 -5.28 -10.12 -13.67
CA TYR A 40 -3.96 -9.84 -14.22
C TYR A 40 -3.96 -8.45 -14.83
N PHE A 41 -4.82 -8.22 -15.81
CA PHE A 41 -5.00 -6.94 -16.47
C PHE A 41 -6.50 -6.61 -16.51
N SER A 42 -6.85 -5.35 -16.25
CA SER A 42 -8.23 -4.87 -16.33
C SER A 42 -8.25 -3.38 -16.57
N GLU A 43 -9.14 -2.95 -17.46
CA GLU A 43 -9.36 -1.55 -17.80
C GLU A 43 -10.85 -1.24 -17.63
N ALA A 44 -11.14 -0.05 -17.11
CA ALA A 44 -12.51 0.41 -16.96
C ALA A 44 -12.86 1.28 -18.17
N ASP A 45 -13.30 0.67 -19.27
CA ASP A 45 -13.70 1.39 -20.50
C ASP A 45 -14.74 2.50 -20.24
N SER A 46 -15.57 2.31 -19.20
CA SER A 46 -16.55 3.31 -18.74
C SER A 46 -15.93 4.62 -18.26
N GLU A 47 -14.65 4.61 -17.87
CA GLU A 47 -13.89 5.78 -17.39
C GLU A 47 -13.12 6.48 -18.53
N GLY A 48 -13.31 6.04 -19.78
CA GLY A 48 -12.73 6.62 -20.98
C GLY A 48 -11.33 6.09 -21.34
N ALA A 49 -10.80 6.51 -22.49
CA ALA A 49 -9.54 5.98 -23.05
C ALA A 49 -8.30 6.20 -22.15
N ASP A 50 -8.36 7.17 -21.25
CA ASP A 50 -7.29 7.49 -20.31
C ASP A 50 -7.29 6.61 -19.06
N ALA A 51 -8.32 5.79 -18.85
CA ALA A 51 -8.45 4.88 -17.71
C ALA A 51 -7.32 3.85 -17.60
N VAL A 52 -6.57 3.67 -18.69
CA VAL A 52 -5.42 2.77 -18.79
C VAL A 52 -4.16 3.39 -18.19
N LYS A 53 -4.12 4.72 -18.04
CA LYS A 53 -2.94 5.44 -17.54
C LYS A 53 -2.70 5.07 -16.08
N PRO A 54 -1.48 4.61 -15.72
CA PRO A 54 -1.16 4.19 -14.36
C PRO A 54 -1.54 5.20 -13.27
N THR A 55 -1.36 6.51 -13.51
CA THR A 55 -1.67 7.56 -12.54
C THR A 55 -3.18 7.76 -12.32
N LEU A 56 -4.02 7.30 -13.24
CA LEU A 56 -5.47 7.46 -13.20
C LEU A 56 -6.21 6.18 -12.78
N SER A 57 -5.61 5.01 -12.97
CA SER A 57 -6.22 3.71 -12.68
C SER A 57 -6.03 3.21 -11.24
N GLN A 58 -5.29 3.95 -10.41
CA GLN A 58 -4.86 3.56 -9.06
C GLN A 58 -5.99 3.05 -8.16
N SER A 59 -7.09 3.80 -8.09
CA SER A 59 -8.23 3.48 -7.23
C SER A 59 -8.97 2.25 -7.74
N TYR A 60 -9.19 2.14 -9.04
CA TYR A 60 -9.83 0.98 -9.67
C TYR A 60 -9.02 -0.29 -9.44
N LEU A 61 -7.71 -0.25 -9.70
CA LEU A 61 -6.81 -1.39 -9.54
C LEU A 61 -6.80 -1.93 -8.11
N ALA A 62 -6.86 -1.06 -7.09
CA ALA A 62 -6.93 -1.48 -5.70
C ALA A 62 -8.16 -2.38 -5.38
N HIS A 63 -9.22 -2.31 -6.20
CA HIS A 63 -10.41 -3.14 -6.06
C HIS A 63 -10.30 -4.47 -6.82
N VAL A 64 -9.77 -4.43 -8.05
CA VAL A 64 -9.89 -5.55 -9.00
C VAL A 64 -8.62 -6.39 -9.15
N ALA A 65 -7.43 -5.77 -9.00
CA ALA A 65 -6.17 -6.45 -9.27
C ALA A 65 -5.78 -7.41 -8.14
N ALA A 66 -4.90 -8.35 -8.49
CA ALA A 66 -4.25 -9.22 -7.52
C ALA A 66 -3.48 -8.36 -6.50
N ARG A 67 -3.62 -8.69 -5.21
CA ARG A 67 -3.05 -7.88 -4.13
C ARG A 67 -2.70 -8.70 -2.91
N ALA A 68 -1.59 -8.35 -2.25
CA ALA A 68 -1.32 -8.78 -0.89
C ALA A 68 -2.11 -7.91 0.10
N ILE A 69 -2.64 -8.49 1.16
CA ILE A 69 -3.34 -7.78 2.24
C ILE A 69 -2.71 -8.21 3.54
N ILE A 70 -2.03 -7.27 4.21
CA ILE A 70 -1.31 -7.49 5.46
C ILE A 70 -1.88 -6.54 6.51
N LEU A 71 -2.47 -7.11 7.56
CA LEU A 71 -3.01 -6.39 8.70
C LEU A 71 -1.99 -6.44 9.84
N ILE A 72 -1.63 -5.28 10.35
CA ILE A 72 -0.68 -5.12 11.45
C ILE A 72 -1.40 -4.42 12.60
N GLN A 73 -1.42 -5.05 13.76
CA GLN A 73 -1.77 -4.39 15.01
C GLN A 73 -0.50 -3.68 15.51
N ALA A 74 -0.41 -2.37 15.28
CA ALA A 74 0.73 -1.57 15.70
C ALA A 74 0.90 -1.59 17.22
N ASP A 75 2.15 -1.56 17.68
CA ASP A 75 2.49 -1.44 19.10
C ASP A 75 2.04 -0.09 19.67
N ASP A 76 2.05 0.96 18.84
CA ASP A 76 1.48 2.26 19.17
C ASP A 76 -0.05 2.19 19.09
N PRO A 77 -0.78 2.32 20.21
CA PRO A 77 -2.23 2.17 20.23
C PRO A 77 -2.97 3.28 19.48
N VAL A 78 -2.35 4.46 19.29
CA VAL A 78 -2.91 5.53 18.46
C VAL A 78 -3.11 5.04 17.04
N ILE A 79 -2.07 4.42 16.46
CA ILE A 79 -2.15 3.80 15.13
C ILE A 79 -3.10 2.60 15.21
N GLY A 80 -2.80 1.71 16.15
CA GLY A 80 -3.46 0.43 16.33
C GLY A 80 -3.52 -0.38 15.04
N LEU A 81 -4.69 -0.97 14.74
CA LEU A 81 -4.84 -1.78 13.53
C LEU A 81 -4.67 -0.94 12.26
N MET A 82 -3.77 -1.35 11.37
CA MET A 82 -3.59 -0.78 10.04
C MET A 82 -3.43 -1.87 8.97
N ALA A 83 -3.60 -1.50 7.69
CA ALA A 83 -3.35 -2.40 6.57
C ALA A 83 -2.23 -1.88 5.67
N VAL A 84 -1.37 -2.78 5.22
CA VAL A 84 -0.46 -2.62 4.09
C VAL A 84 -1.01 -3.47 2.95
N ILE A 85 -1.30 -2.86 1.81
CA ILE A 85 -1.94 -3.51 0.66
C ILE A 85 -1.14 -3.19 -0.60
N PRO A 86 -0.11 -4.00 -0.91
CA PRO A 86 0.55 -3.96 -2.20
C PRO A 86 -0.36 -4.55 -3.28
N VAL A 87 -0.54 -3.81 -4.36
CA VAL A 87 -1.42 -4.13 -5.49
C VAL A 87 -0.60 -4.23 -6.76
N GLY A 88 -0.73 -5.36 -7.45
CA GLY A 88 -0.13 -5.57 -8.77
C GLY A 88 -0.77 -4.67 -9.83
N MET A 89 0.00 -4.26 -10.84
CA MET A 89 -0.47 -3.39 -11.91
C MET A 89 -0.03 -3.92 -13.27
N VAL A 90 -0.94 -3.89 -14.24
CA VAL A 90 -0.70 -4.35 -15.62
C VAL A 90 -0.23 -5.80 -15.61
N GLU A 91 0.96 -6.15 -16.11
CA GLU A 91 1.41 -7.54 -16.20
C GLU A 91 1.92 -8.10 -14.85
N VAL A 92 1.78 -7.34 -13.76
CA VAL A 92 2.26 -7.72 -12.43
C VAL A 92 1.14 -8.30 -11.60
N SER A 93 1.26 -9.59 -11.28
CA SER A 93 0.32 -10.30 -10.40
C SER A 93 1.01 -11.09 -9.27
N SER A 94 2.34 -11.20 -9.30
CA SER A 94 3.10 -11.95 -8.29
C SER A 94 3.23 -11.13 -7.01
N CYS A 95 2.30 -11.33 -6.08
CA CYS A 95 2.40 -10.81 -4.72
C CYS A 95 3.04 -11.88 -3.82
N VAL A 96 4.35 -11.79 -3.57
CA VAL A 96 5.05 -12.75 -2.70
C VAL A 96 5.14 -12.18 -1.29
N ILE A 97 4.39 -12.75 -0.35
CA ILE A 97 4.49 -12.42 1.08
C ILE A 97 5.63 -13.25 1.68
N ASP A 98 6.47 -12.65 2.52
CA ASP A 98 7.54 -13.37 3.20
C ASP A 98 6.97 -14.48 4.12
N PRO A 99 7.53 -15.70 4.15
CA PRO A 99 7.02 -16.82 4.95
C PRO A 99 6.90 -16.56 6.46
N GLU A 100 7.66 -15.62 7.02
CA GLU A 100 7.58 -15.27 8.45
C GLU A 100 6.38 -14.36 8.76
N ILE A 101 5.78 -13.73 7.74
CA ILE A 101 4.66 -12.80 7.88
C ILE A 101 3.36 -13.59 8.00
N VAL A 102 3.17 -14.19 9.18
CA VAL A 102 2.01 -15.00 9.56
C VAL A 102 1.34 -14.44 10.82
N PRO A 103 0.04 -14.72 11.06
CA PRO A 103 -0.64 -14.25 12.27
C PRO A 103 0.14 -14.56 13.55
N GLY A 104 0.31 -13.55 14.40
CA GLY A 104 1.05 -13.64 15.67
C GLY A 104 2.55 -13.33 15.56
N HIS A 105 3.12 -13.28 14.37
CA HIS A 105 4.50 -12.82 14.18
C HIS A 105 4.61 -11.31 14.48
N HIS A 106 5.65 -10.90 15.20
CA HIS A 106 5.91 -9.49 15.51
C HIS A 106 7.02 -8.96 14.60
N VAL A 107 6.74 -7.85 13.93
CA VAL A 107 7.68 -7.17 13.03
C VAL A 107 8.18 -5.88 13.66
N ASN A 108 9.43 -5.53 13.41
CA ASN A 108 9.97 -4.20 13.66
C ASN A 108 9.65 -3.28 12.49
N LYS A 109 9.60 -1.98 12.78
CA LYS A 109 9.46 -0.97 11.74
C LYS A 109 10.64 -1.05 10.75
N GLY A 110 10.33 -1.29 9.49
CA GLY A 110 11.29 -1.41 8.40
C GLY A 110 11.64 -2.86 8.03
N ASP A 111 11.13 -3.86 8.74
CA ASP A 111 11.29 -5.27 8.35
C ASP A 111 10.59 -5.52 7.01
N GLU A 112 11.16 -6.40 6.17
CA GLU A 112 10.58 -6.74 4.87
C GLU A 112 9.32 -7.59 5.06
N LEU A 113 8.26 -7.24 4.33
CA LEU A 113 6.97 -7.95 4.37
C LEU A 113 6.77 -8.87 3.17
N GLY A 114 7.48 -8.62 2.07
CA GLY A 114 7.29 -9.29 0.80
C GLY A 114 7.73 -8.41 -0.38
N TYR A 115 7.41 -8.85 -1.59
CA TYR A 115 7.84 -8.18 -2.82
C TYR A 115 7.00 -8.57 -4.04
N PHE A 116 7.08 -7.74 -5.08
CA PHE A 116 6.72 -8.12 -6.45
C PHE A 116 7.94 -8.67 -7.18
N GLN A 117 7.76 -9.72 -7.99
CA GLN A 117 8.89 -10.29 -8.76
C GLN A 117 9.27 -9.44 -9.98
N PHE A 118 8.34 -8.66 -10.53
CA PHE A 118 8.56 -7.86 -11.73
C PHE A 118 7.54 -6.71 -11.86
N GLY A 119 7.91 -5.62 -12.56
CA GLY A 119 7.01 -4.62 -13.16
C GLY A 119 6.48 -3.51 -12.25
N GLY A 120 5.56 -2.69 -12.76
CA GLY A 120 4.94 -1.57 -12.04
C GLY A 120 3.92 -2.03 -11.00
N SER A 121 3.74 -1.25 -9.94
CA SER A 121 2.81 -1.60 -8.86
C SER A 121 2.30 -0.36 -8.13
N THR A 122 1.39 -0.57 -7.20
CA THR A 122 0.96 0.45 -6.25
C THR A 122 0.87 -0.13 -4.85
N GLU A 123 1.06 0.71 -3.85
CA GLU A 123 0.98 0.31 -2.44
C GLU A 123 0.00 1.22 -1.71
N CYS A 124 -0.99 0.62 -1.05
CA CYS A 124 -1.90 1.33 -0.17
C CYS A 124 -1.53 1.09 1.29
N LEU A 125 -1.44 2.17 2.07
CA LEU A 125 -1.51 2.13 3.51
C LEU A 125 -2.89 2.60 3.95
N VAL A 126 -3.57 1.78 4.75
CA VAL A 126 -4.94 2.07 5.22
C VAL A 126 -4.91 2.22 6.73
N PHE A 127 -5.30 3.40 7.19
CA PHE A 127 -5.36 3.76 8.60
C PHE A 127 -6.81 3.90 9.06
N ARG A 128 -7.07 3.59 10.33
CA ARG A 128 -8.40 3.81 10.94
C ARG A 128 -8.75 5.31 10.99
N PRO A 129 -10.03 5.65 11.16
CA PRO A 129 -10.47 7.03 11.34
C PRO A 129 -9.68 7.75 12.44
N GLY A 130 -9.25 8.97 12.15
CA GLY A 130 -8.60 9.83 13.15
C GLY A 130 -7.14 9.49 13.48
N VAL A 131 -6.53 8.50 12.84
CA VAL A 131 -5.12 8.12 13.13
C VAL A 131 -4.13 9.17 12.63
N ILE A 132 -4.29 9.65 11.39
CA ILE A 132 -3.33 10.57 10.78
C ILE A 132 -3.65 12.01 11.18
N ASP A 133 -2.65 12.72 11.70
CA ASP A 133 -2.69 14.16 11.96
C ASP A 133 -2.32 14.94 10.70
N GLN A 134 -1.13 14.66 10.17
CA GLN A 134 -0.58 15.33 8.99
C GLN A 134 0.37 14.43 8.21
N PHE A 135 0.40 14.62 6.90
CA PHE A 135 1.40 14.00 6.01
C PHE A 135 2.67 14.86 5.94
N ALA A 136 3.81 14.22 5.72
CA ALA A 136 5.03 14.93 5.37
C ALA A 136 4.85 15.64 4.02
N LEU A 137 5.45 16.82 3.84
CA LEU A 137 5.34 17.58 2.60
C LEU A 137 5.76 16.78 1.36
N THR A 138 6.79 15.94 1.50
CA THR A 138 7.29 15.06 0.44
C THR A 138 6.33 13.91 0.10
N ALA A 139 5.38 13.60 0.98
CA ALA A 139 4.40 12.55 0.81
C ALA A 139 3.05 13.06 0.30
N ILE A 140 2.89 14.38 0.10
CA ILE A 140 1.68 14.93 -0.51
C ILE A 140 1.62 14.49 -1.99
N PRO A 141 0.53 13.84 -2.45
CA PRO A 141 0.43 13.39 -3.83
C PRO A 141 0.53 14.54 -4.84
N GLN A 142 1.37 14.36 -5.86
CA GLN A 142 1.55 15.31 -6.96
C GLN A 142 1.37 14.59 -8.33
N PRO A 143 0.17 14.05 -8.62
CA PRO A 143 -0.05 13.16 -9.77
C PRO A 143 0.12 13.82 -11.14
N GLN A 144 0.15 15.16 -11.19
CA GLN A 144 0.33 15.95 -12.41
C GLN A 144 1.74 16.51 -12.56
N ASP A 145 2.62 16.32 -11.58
CA ASP A 145 4.01 16.77 -11.65
C ASP A 145 4.91 15.64 -12.18
N PRO A 146 5.49 15.77 -13.40
CA PRO A 146 6.41 14.77 -13.93
C PRO A 146 7.72 14.67 -13.13
N ASN A 147 8.03 15.65 -12.28
CA ASN A 147 9.22 15.70 -11.43
C ASN A 147 8.87 15.52 -9.94
N ALA A 148 7.70 14.96 -9.63
CA ALA A 148 7.28 14.71 -8.25
C ALA A 148 8.39 13.98 -7.47
N PRO A 149 8.73 14.44 -6.25
CA PRO A 149 9.79 13.83 -5.48
C PRO A 149 9.43 12.40 -5.08
N LEU A 150 10.40 11.48 -5.15
CA LEU A 150 10.22 10.12 -4.68
C LEU A 150 10.11 10.07 -3.16
N VAL A 151 9.08 9.40 -2.66
CA VAL A 151 9.01 8.99 -1.26
C VAL A 151 9.90 7.76 -1.09
N ARG A 152 11.03 7.95 -0.39
CA ARG A 152 12.00 6.86 -0.17
C ARG A 152 11.49 5.89 0.88
N VAL A 153 11.81 4.61 0.72
CA VAL A 153 11.57 3.58 1.75
C VAL A 153 12.20 4.02 3.08
N ARG A 154 11.46 3.85 4.18
CA ARG A 154 11.81 4.28 5.55
C ARG A 154 11.94 5.80 5.76
N SER A 155 11.54 6.64 4.81
CA SER A 155 11.40 8.08 5.04
C SER A 155 10.14 8.41 5.85
N LYS A 156 10.05 9.65 6.36
CA LYS A 156 8.87 10.11 7.10
C LYS A 156 7.68 10.25 6.14
N LEU A 157 6.64 9.46 6.37
CA LEU A 157 5.39 9.54 5.60
C LEU A 157 4.38 10.49 6.24
N ALA A 158 4.08 10.29 7.53
CA ALA A 158 3.05 11.01 8.25
C ALA A 158 3.34 11.03 9.76
N THR A 159 2.61 11.87 10.48
CA THR A 159 2.56 11.91 11.95
C THR A 159 1.17 11.42 12.39
N ALA A 160 1.13 10.51 13.36
CA ALA A 160 -0.13 10.08 13.98
C ALA A 160 -0.62 11.13 15.00
N LYS A 161 -1.92 11.14 15.31
CA LYS A 161 -2.47 12.02 16.37
C LYS A 161 -1.88 11.69 17.74
N SER A 162 -1.89 12.66 18.65
CA SER A 162 -1.49 12.45 20.04
C SER A 162 -2.66 11.96 20.90
#